data_AF-A0A5C6UTG7-F1
#
_entry.id   AF-A0A5C6UTG7-F1
#
_cell.length_a   1.000
_cell.length_b   1.000
_cell.length_c   1.000
_cell.angle_alpha   90.00
_cell.angle_beta   90.00
_cell.angle_gamma   90.00
#
_symmetry.space_group_name_H-M   'P 1'
#
loop_
_entity.id
_entity.type
_entity.pdbx_description
1 polymer ?
#
loop_
_entity_poly.entity_id
_entity_poly.type
_entity_poly.pdbx_seq_one_letter_code
_entity_poly.pdbx_strand_id
1 'polypeptide(L)'
;MKTTWYYRWLDALSYKLLIPLALLLALAPFNPEPHLVETTGMLVRGELTEPVYIFDFFMHGAGLFILALKVGADIRRRNAPADVPASDVEPP
;
A
#
# COMPACT_ATOMS: atom_id res chain seq x y z
N MET A 1 0.52 -25.67 5.52
CA MET A 1 0.57 -24.20 5.71
C MET A 1 1.91 -23.64 5.22
N LYS A 2 1.99 -23.20 3.96
CA LYS A 2 3.16 -22.43 3.49
C LYS A 2 2.97 -20.98 3.96
N THR A 3 3.34 -20.70 5.21
CA THR A 3 3.32 -19.34 5.74
C THR A 3 4.45 -18.58 5.06
N THR A 4 4.13 -17.89 3.96
CA THR A 4 5.03 -16.97 3.29
C THR A 4 5.37 -15.84 4.25
N TRP A 5 6.51 -15.99 4.93
CA TRP A 5 7.07 -15.12 5.97
C TRP A 5 7.02 -13.62 5.61
N TYR A 6 7.07 -13.30 4.32
CA TYR A 6 7.04 -11.94 3.78
C TYR A 6 5.78 -11.15 4.16
N TYR A 7 4.61 -11.77 4.37
CA TYR A 7 3.37 -11.00 4.65
C TYR A 7 3.07 -10.79 6.14
N ARG A 8 3.83 -11.43 7.05
CA ARG A 8 3.53 -11.40 8.49
C ARG A 8 3.59 -9.99 9.09
N TRP A 9 4.45 -9.12 8.55
CA TRP A 9 4.56 -7.74 9.01
C TRP A 9 3.36 -6.90 8.58
N LEU A 10 2.81 -7.12 7.37
CA LEU A 10 1.56 -6.46 6.93
C LEU A 10 0.39 -6.87 7.82
N ASP A 11 0.36 -8.12 8.27
CA ASP A 11 -0.69 -8.64 9.15
C ASP A 11 -0.66 -8.01 10.54
N ALA A 12 0.54 -7.71 11.06
CA ALA A 12 0.71 -7.01 12.32
C ALA A 12 0.22 -5.55 12.28
N LEU A 13 0.17 -4.93 11.10
CA LEU A 13 -0.35 -3.57 10.94
C LEU A 13 -1.89 -3.58 11.00
N SER A 14 -2.45 -3.07 12.10
CA SER A 14 -3.89 -2.91 12.25
C SER A 14 -4.42 -1.82 11.33
N TYR A 15 -5.52 -2.11 10.60
CA TYR A 15 -6.23 -1.10 9.80
C TYR A 15 -6.66 0.11 10.63
N LYS A 16 -6.98 -0.08 11.91
CA LYS A 16 -7.36 1.01 12.83
C LYS A 16 -6.27 2.07 12.98
N LEU A 17 -5.00 1.68 12.84
CA LEU A 17 -3.86 2.59 12.89
C LEU A 17 -3.40 3.00 11.49
N LEU A 18 -3.37 2.03 10.55
CA LEU A 18 -2.84 2.25 9.22
C LEU A 18 -3.68 3.25 8.41
N ILE A 19 -5.02 3.19 8.50
CA ILE A 19 -5.91 4.09 7.78
C ILE A 19 -5.71 5.56 8.20
N PRO A 20 -5.83 5.93 9.49
CA PRO A 20 -5.64 7.32 9.88
C PRO A 20 -4.21 7.81 9.61
N LEU A 21 -3.19 6.95 9.77
CA LEU A 21 -1.81 7.32 9.45
C LEU A 21 -1.62 7.57 7.94
N ALA A 22 -2.17 6.71 7.09
CA ALA A 22 -2.09 6.87 5.64
C ALA A 22 -2.81 8.13 5.16
N LEU A 23 -3.99 8.43 5.73
CA LEU A 23 -4.73 9.66 5.42
C LEU A 23 -3.98 10.90 5.90
N LEU A 24 -3.48 10.90 7.13
CA LEU A 24 -2.75 12.03 7.68
C LEU A 24 -1.48 12.32 6.87
N LEU A 25 -0.75 11.27 6.49
CA LEU A 25 0.47 11.41 5.71
C LEU A 25 0.19 11.80 4.25
N ALA A 26 -0.92 11.39 3.65
CA ALA A 26 -1.29 11.79 2.30
C ALA A 26 -1.85 13.22 2.21
N LEU A 27 -2.57 13.66 3.26
CA LEU A 27 -3.25 14.95 3.31
C LEU A 27 -2.40 16.06 3.96
N ALA A 28 -1.23 15.72 4.52
CA ALA A 28 -0.34 16.69 5.10
C ALA A 28 0.47 17.45 4.02
N PRO A 29 0.74 18.74 4.26
CA PRO A 29 0.03 19.66 5.14
C PRO A 29 -1.39 19.93 4.62
N PHE A 30 -2.35 20.17 5.52
CA PHE A 30 -3.74 20.44 5.12
C PHE A 30 -3.95 21.83 4.49
N ASN A 31 -3.00 22.74 4.69
CA ASN A 31 -2.92 24.07 4.08
C ASN A 31 -1.44 24.54 4.07
N PRO A 32 -0.88 25.04 2.94
CA PRO A 32 -1.42 25.06 1.58
C PRO A 32 -1.63 23.63 1.01
N GLU A 33 -1.95 23.50 -0.29
CA GLU A 33 -2.30 22.22 -0.96
C GLU A 33 -1.40 21.03 -0.52
N PRO A 34 -1.97 19.83 -0.29
CA PRO A 34 -1.19 18.69 0.19
C PRO A 34 0.00 18.39 -0.72
N HIS A 35 1.18 18.16 -0.13
CA HIS A 35 2.39 17.98 -0.91
C HIS A 35 2.32 16.81 -1.89
N LEU A 36 1.57 15.76 -1.54
CA LEU A 36 1.34 14.63 -2.42
C LEU A 36 0.61 15.05 -3.72
N VAL A 37 -0.33 16.00 -3.66
CA VAL A 37 -1.07 16.48 -4.84
C VAL A 37 -0.18 17.35 -5.71
N GLU A 38 0.56 18.27 -5.10
CA GLU A 38 1.54 19.13 -5.77
C GLU A 38 2.59 18.30 -6.53
N THR A 39 3.25 17.38 -5.82
CA THR A 39 4.29 16.52 -6.39
C THR A 39 3.74 15.52 -7.41
N THR A 40 2.52 15.01 -7.25
CA THR A 40 1.84 14.21 -8.29
C THR A 40 1.60 15.04 -9.55
N GLY A 41 1.19 16.30 -9.41
CA GLY A 41 1.04 17.22 -10.54
C GLY A 41 2.36 17.45 -11.27
N MET A 42 3.45 17.68 -10.54
CA MET A 42 4.80 17.80 -11.10
C MET A 42 5.24 16.50 -11.81
N LEU A 43 4.93 15.34 -11.23
CA LEU A 43 5.25 14.04 -11.82
C LEU A 43 4.54 13.85 -13.16
N VAL A 44 3.25 14.19 -13.25
CA VAL A 44 2.46 14.09 -14.48
C VAL A 44 2.99 15.04 -15.57
N ARG A 45 3.46 16.23 -15.18
CA ARG A 45 4.06 17.20 -16.11
C ARG A 45 5.52 16.89 -16.47
N GLY A 46 6.16 15.91 -15.83
CA GLY A 46 7.57 15.59 -16.03
C GLY A 46 8.53 16.62 -15.41
N GLU A 47 8.05 17.40 -14.43
CA GLU A 47 8.80 18.47 -13.76
C GLU A 47 9.39 18.02 -12.40
N LEU A 48 9.17 16.77 -11.99
CA LEU A 48 9.67 16.21 -10.73
C LEU A 48 11.15 15.80 -10.85
N THR A 49 12.04 16.78 -10.96
CA THR A 49 13.49 16.56 -11.12
C THR A 49 14.28 16.73 -9.83
N GLU A 50 13.73 17.50 -8.91
CA GLU A 50 14.40 17.87 -7.66
C GLU A 50 14.31 16.73 -6.62
N PRO A 51 15.45 16.25 -6.08
CA PRO A 51 15.47 15.10 -5.17
C PRO A 51 14.59 15.27 -3.93
N VAL A 52 14.46 16.50 -3.44
CA VAL A 52 13.64 16.81 -2.27
C VAL A 52 12.15 16.54 -2.54
N TYR A 53 11.65 16.88 -3.73
CA TYR A 53 10.25 16.64 -4.09
C TYR A 53 10.00 15.17 -4.40
N ILE A 54 11.00 14.46 -4.95
CA ILE A 54 10.93 13.00 -5.13
C ILE A 54 10.83 12.31 -3.77
N PHE A 55 11.71 12.68 -2.83
CA PHE A 55 11.65 12.16 -1.47
C PHE A 55 10.31 12.46 -0.81
N ASP A 56 9.84 13.70 -0.93
CA ASP A 56 8.58 14.14 -0.36
C ASP A 56 7.37 13.32 -0.89
N PHE A 57 7.32 13.09 -2.20
CA PHE A 57 6.29 12.24 -2.84
C PHE A 57 6.29 10.82 -2.26
N PHE A 58 7.46 10.19 -2.13
CA PHE A 58 7.56 8.85 -1.55
C PHE A 58 7.19 8.83 -0.07
N MET A 59 7.60 9.84 0.69
CA MET A 59 7.27 9.96 2.10
C MET A 59 5.76 10.11 2.32
N HIS A 60 5.11 11.04 1.62
CA HIS A 60 3.67 11.26 1.75
C HIS A 60 2.85 10.09 1.16
N GLY A 61 3.35 9.46 0.08
CA GLY A 61 2.74 8.31 -0.57
C GLY A 61 2.93 6.97 0.15
N ALA A 62 3.93 6.85 1.03
CA ALA A 62 4.28 5.58 1.68
C ALA A 62 3.10 4.96 2.46
N GLY A 63 2.33 5.78 3.18
CA GLY A 63 1.17 5.32 3.94
C GLY A 63 0.10 4.71 3.04
N LEU A 64 -0.24 5.38 1.94
CA LEU A 64 -1.20 4.88 0.95
C LEU A 64 -0.69 3.62 0.25
N PHE A 65 0.60 3.59 -0.07
CA PHE A 65 1.22 2.43 -0.71
C PHE A 65 1.15 1.18 0.18
N ILE A 66 1.51 1.29 1.46
CA ILE A 66 1.42 0.18 2.42
C ILE A 66 -0.05 -0.25 2.62
N LEU A 67 -0.97 0.71 2.72
CA LEU A 67 -2.40 0.42 2.83
C LEU A 67 -2.91 -0.37 1.61
N ALA A 68 -2.55 0.06 0.40
CA ALA A 68 -2.92 -0.63 -0.85
C ALA A 68 -2.34 -2.06 -0.90
N LEU A 69 -1.08 -2.25 -0.51
CA LEU A 69 -0.46 -3.57 -0.42
C LEU A 69 -1.20 -4.49 0.55
N LYS A 70 -1.55 -3.98 1.74
CA LYS A 70 -2.30 -4.75 2.74
C LYS A 70 -3.68 -5.17 2.23
N VAL A 71 -4.41 -4.22 1.65
CA VAL A 71 -5.74 -4.48 1.07
C VAL A 71 -5.65 -5.50 -0.07
N GLY A 72 -4.70 -5.34 -0.99
CA GLY A 72 -4.49 -6.30 -2.08
C GLY A 72 -4.12 -7.70 -1.59
N ALA A 73 -3.27 -7.79 -0.56
CA ALA A 73 -2.92 -9.06 0.07
C ALA A 73 -4.16 -9.74 0.71
N ASP A 74 -4.99 -8.97 1.41
CA ASP A 74 -6.21 -9.48 2.05
C ASP A 74 -7.28 -9.89 1.03
N ILE A 75 -7.48 -9.10 -0.03
CA ILE A 75 -8.39 -9.47 -1.13
C ILE A 75 -7.94 -10.78 -1.77
N ARG A 76 -6.64 -10.92 -2.08
CA ARG A 76 -6.11 -12.14 -2.68
C ARG A 76 -6.29 -13.36 -1.77
N ARG A 77 -6.18 -13.19 -0.45
CA ARG A 77 -6.39 -14.28 0.52
C ARG A 77 -7.86 -14.68 0.62
N ARG A 78 -8.78 -13.72 0.58
CA ARG A 78 -10.23 -14.00 0.57
C ARG A 78 -10.67 -14.71 -0.70
N ASN A 79 -10.05 -14.38 -1.83
CA ASN A 79 -10.34 -14.96 -3.14
C ASN A 79 -9.50 -16.21 -3.44
N ALA A 80 -8.55 -16.57 -2.58
CA ALA A 80 -7.90 -17.87 -2.69
C ALA A 80 -9.00 -18.92 -2.55
N PRO A 81 -9.10 -19.90 -3.47
CA PRO A 81 -10.05 -20.98 -3.32
C PRO A 81 -9.89 -21.53 -1.90
N ALA A 82 -10.99 -21.59 -1.14
CA ALA A 82 -11.03 -22.34 0.10
C ALA A 82 -10.46 -23.71 -0.26
N ASP A 83 -9.23 -23.95 0.20
CA ASP A 83 -8.57 -25.23 0.27
C ASP A 83 -9.34 -26.34 -0.46
N VAL A 84 -9.19 -26.42 -1.79
CA VAL A 84 -9.37 -27.71 -2.44
C VAL A 84 -8.31 -28.57 -1.77
N PRO A 85 -8.70 -29.56 -0.96
CA PRO A 85 -7.74 -30.40 -0.27
C PRO A 85 -6.75 -30.93 -1.31
N ALA A 86 -5.46 -30.95 -1.00
CA ALA A 86 -4.46 -31.48 -1.93
C ALA A 86 -4.70 -32.96 -2.30
N SER A 87 -5.62 -33.65 -1.60
CA SER A 87 -6.13 -34.98 -1.93
C SER A 87 -7.08 -35.01 -3.13
N ASP A 88 -7.68 -33.87 -3.50
CA ASP A 88 -8.76 -33.80 -4.49
C ASP A 88 -8.23 -33.35 -5.87
N VAL A 89 -6.91 -33.16 -5.98
CA VAL A 89 -6.21 -32.97 -7.25
C VAL A 89 -5.79 -34.35 -7.76
N GLU A 90 -6.70 -35.05 -8.45
CA GLU A 90 -6.35 -36.26 -9.19
C GLU A 90 -5.44 -35.86 -10.37
N PRO A 91 -4.22 -36.44 -10.49
CA PRO A 91 -3.31 -36.09 -11.58
C PRO A 91 -3.84 -36.61 -12.93
N PRO A 92 -3.45 -35.97 -14.06
CA PRO A 92 -3.88 -36.37 -15.40
C PRO A 92 -3.35 -37.74 -15.83
#